data_AF-A0A920LIC4-F1
#
_entry.id   AF-A0A920LIC4-F1
#
_cell.length_a   1.000
_cell.length_b   1.000
_cell.length_c   1.000
_cell.angle_alpha   90.00
_cell.angle_beta   90.00
_cell.angle_gamma   90.00
#
_symmetry.space_group_name_H-M   'P 1'
#
loop_
_entity.id
_entity.type
_entity.pdbx_description
1 polymer ?
#
loop_
_entity_poly.entity_id
_entity_poly.type
_entity_poly.pdbx_seq_one_letter_code
_entity_poly.pdbx_strand_id
1 'polypeptide(L)'
;MKRPSGRNYDELRKIEIDLGISKHAEGSCLIKFGDTHVLCTASVENRVPPWLRNSGSGWVTAEYGMLPRSTSERMRRESSHGKQSGRTQEIQRLIGRSLRSIIDLKN
;
A
#
# COMPACT_ATOMS: atom_id res chain seq x y z
N MET A 1 -14.75 15.18 -25.75
CA MET A 1 -14.31 13.77 -25.85
C MET A 1 -14.73 13.03 -24.58
N LYS A 2 -15.65 12.06 -24.64
CA LYS A 2 -16.20 11.43 -23.43
C LYS A 2 -15.20 10.45 -22.79
N ARG A 3 -15.07 10.43 -21.46
CA ARG A 3 -14.24 9.44 -20.74
C ARG A 3 -14.85 8.04 -20.92
N PRO A 4 -14.06 6.96 -21.01
CA PRO A 4 -14.59 5.59 -21.12
C PRO A 4 -15.57 5.20 -20.00
N SER A 5 -15.34 5.72 -18.79
CA SER A 5 -16.23 5.49 -17.64
C SER A 5 -17.50 6.36 -17.63
N GLY A 6 -17.72 7.22 -18.62
CA GLY A 6 -18.86 8.13 -18.68
C GLY A 6 -18.84 9.35 -17.74
N ARG A 7 -18.03 9.30 -16.68
CA ARG A 7 -17.82 10.37 -15.68
C ARG A 7 -17.40 11.73 -16.28
N ASN A 8 -17.68 12.82 -15.55
CA ASN A 8 -17.19 14.18 -15.87
C ASN A 8 -15.67 14.29 -15.66
N TYR A 9 -15.03 15.36 -16.13
CA TYR A 9 -13.57 15.50 -16.06
C TYR A 9 -13.03 15.70 -14.64
N ASP A 10 -13.79 16.37 -13.80
CA ASP A 10 -13.55 16.69 -12.40
C ASP A 10 -14.13 15.64 -11.43
N GLU A 11 -14.88 14.68 -11.94
CA GLU A 11 -15.49 13.63 -11.14
C GLU A 11 -14.47 12.51 -10.84
N LEU A 12 -14.35 12.15 -9.55
CA LEU A 12 -13.59 11.00 -9.07
C LEU A 12 -14.32 9.68 -9.38
N ARG A 13 -13.66 8.54 -9.18
CA ARG A 13 -14.36 7.24 -9.17
C ARG A 13 -15.13 7.12 -7.85
N LYS A 14 -16.08 6.19 -7.76
CA LYS A 14 -16.69 5.85 -6.46
C LYS A 14 -15.59 5.38 -5.50
N ILE A 15 -15.55 5.96 -4.30
CA ILE A 15 -14.59 5.61 -3.25
C ILE A 15 -15.35 4.93 -2.11
N GLU A 16 -14.88 3.77 -1.68
CA GLU A 16 -15.36 3.04 -0.51
C GLU A 16 -14.16 2.60 0.33
N ILE A 17 -14.33 2.60 1.65
CA ILE A 17 -13.31 2.13 2.60
C ILE A 17 -14.02 1.24 3.62
N ASP A 18 -13.77 -0.07 3.51
CA ASP A 18 -14.27 -1.05 4.49
C ASP A 18 -13.18 -1.29 5.54
N LEU A 19 -13.45 -0.97 6.80
CA LEU A 19 -12.49 -1.12 7.91
C LEU A 19 -12.55 -2.52 8.54
N GLY A 20 -11.47 -2.94 9.20
CA GLY A 20 -11.46 -4.15 10.02
C GLY A 20 -11.50 -5.47 9.23
N ILE A 21 -11.06 -5.45 7.96
CA ILE A 21 -11.09 -6.61 7.05
C ILE A 21 -10.16 -7.74 7.47
N SER A 22 -9.04 -7.41 8.11
CA SER A 22 -8.11 -8.40 8.68
C SER A 22 -8.24 -8.41 10.20
N LYS A 23 -8.76 -9.51 10.74
CA LYS A 23 -8.84 -9.80 12.18
C LYS A 23 -7.51 -9.64 12.92
N HIS A 24 -6.40 -9.93 12.24
CA HIS A 24 -5.10 -10.12 12.88
C HIS A 24 -4.18 -8.91 12.79
N ALA A 25 -4.45 -7.96 11.90
CA ALA A 25 -3.66 -6.74 11.80
C ALA A 25 -4.16 -5.71 12.82
N GLU A 26 -3.27 -4.95 13.45
CA GLU A 26 -3.65 -3.88 14.38
C GLU A 26 -4.50 -2.80 13.68
N GLY A 27 -4.24 -2.56 12.40
CA GLY A 27 -5.11 -1.76 11.53
C GLY A 27 -5.32 -2.43 10.18
N SER A 28 -6.53 -2.40 9.65
CA SER A 28 -6.80 -2.90 8.29
C SER A 28 -7.97 -2.22 7.61
N CYS A 29 -7.87 -2.09 6.28
CA CYS A 29 -8.99 -1.68 5.45
C CYS A 29 -8.89 -2.25 4.02
N LEU A 30 -10.04 -2.39 3.37
CA LEU A 30 -10.16 -2.59 1.93
C LEU A 30 -10.62 -1.28 1.31
N ILE A 31 -9.71 -0.60 0.61
CA ILE A 31 -10.01 0.65 -0.10
C ILE A 31 -10.34 0.36 -1.57
N LYS A 32 -11.43 0.95 -2.06
CA LYS A 32 -11.93 0.76 -3.43
C LYS A 32 -12.04 2.09 -4.14
N PHE A 33 -11.44 2.20 -5.32
CA PHE A 33 -11.53 3.34 -6.23
C PHE A 33 -12.12 2.85 -7.56
N GLY A 34 -13.44 2.75 -7.64
CA GLY A 34 -14.12 1.98 -8.68
C GLY A 34 -13.66 0.52 -8.64
N ASP A 35 -13.14 0.01 -9.75
CA ASP A 35 -12.65 -1.38 -9.86
C ASP A 35 -11.24 -1.60 -9.27
N THR A 36 -10.56 -0.54 -8.81
CA THR A 36 -9.26 -0.67 -8.15
C THR A 36 -9.47 -0.95 -6.67
N HIS A 37 -9.25 -2.18 -6.24
CA HIS A 37 -9.37 -2.59 -4.83
C HIS A 37 -8.01 -2.91 -4.25
N VAL A 38 -7.72 -2.38 -3.05
CA VAL A 38 -6.43 -2.59 -2.35
C VAL A 38 -6.72 -2.93 -0.90
N LEU A 39 -6.19 -4.07 -0.44
CA LEU A 39 -6.16 -4.41 0.97
C LEU A 39 -4.92 -3.76 1.59
N CYS A 40 -5.16 -2.93 2.61
CA CYS A 40 -4.12 -2.27 3.39
C CYS A 40 -4.13 -2.85 4.81
N THR A 41 -2.96 -3.22 5.32
CA THR A 41 -2.77 -3.69 6.70
C THR A 41 -1.64 -2.93 7.35
N ALA A 42 -1.81 -2.53 8.61
CA ALA A 42 -0.79 -1.92 9.45
C ALA A 42 -0.31 -2.94 10.49
N SER A 43 0.97 -3.29 10.37
CA SER A 43 1.82 -4.07 11.27
C SER A 43 2.45 -3.25 12.42
N VAL A 44 2.30 -3.57 13.70
CA VAL A 44 3.16 -2.98 14.75
C VAL A 44 4.20 -3.99 15.23
N GLU A 45 5.48 -3.61 15.17
CA GLU A 45 6.57 -4.39 15.75
C GLU A 45 7.38 -3.55 16.74
N ASN A 46 7.73 -4.14 17.90
CA ASN A 46 8.61 -3.51 18.90
C ASN A 46 10.09 -3.62 18.51
N ARG A 47 10.43 -3.19 17.28
CA ARG A 47 11.79 -3.18 16.74
C ARG A 47 11.94 -2.08 15.70
N VAL A 48 13.14 -1.53 15.63
CA VAL A 48 13.54 -0.56 14.60
C VAL A 48 14.66 -1.14 13.74
N PRO A 49 14.86 -0.62 12.51
CA PRO A 49 16.01 -0.99 11.71
C PRO A 49 17.35 -0.78 12.43
N PRO A 50 18.41 -1.55 12.12
CA PRO A 50 19.68 -1.48 12.84
C PRO A 50 20.29 -0.08 12.93
N TRP A 51 20.16 0.73 11.89
CA TRP A 51 20.67 2.11 11.83
C TRP A 51 19.88 3.12 12.68
N LEU A 52 18.72 2.74 13.23
CA LEU A 52 17.91 3.56 14.14
C LEU A 52 17.94 3.05 15.59
N ARG A 53 18.70 1.99 15.89
CA ARG A 53 18.83 1.49 17.26
C ARG A 53 19.34 2.60 18.18
N ASN A 54 18.76 2.70 19.37
CA ASN A 54 19.07 3.70 20.40
C ASN A 54 18.83 5.17 20.01
N SER A 55 18.20 5.44 18.86
CA SER A 55 17.91 6.82 18.43
C SER A 55 16.71 7.46 19.14
N GLY A 56 15.92 6.67 19.88
CA GLY A 56 14.62 7.10 20.43
C GLY A 56 13.54 7.35 19.37
N SER A 57 13.83 7.09 18.09
CA SER A 57 12.89 7.33 16.98
C SER A 57 12.24 6.05 16.47
N GLY A 58 10.97 6.15 16.07
CA GLY A 58 10.23 5.10 15.37
C GLY A 58 10.56 5.03 13.88
N TRP A 59 9.98 4.04 13.20
CA TRP A 59 10.11 3.89 11.75
C TRP A 59 8.84 3.32 11.12
N VAL A 60 8.53 3.77 9.90
CA VAL A 60 7.46 3.19 9.08
C VAL A 60 8.07 2.70 7.78
N THR A 61 7.74 1.47 7.39
CA THR A 61 8.06 0.90 6.08
C THR A 61 6.78 0.42 5.40
N ALA A 62 6.85 0.13 4.10
CA ALA A 62 5.72 -0.35 3.34
C ALA A 62 6.15 -1.43 2.35
N GLU A 63 5.28 -2.43 2.21
CA GLU A 63 5.35 -3.43 1.17
C GLU A 63 4.16 -3.30 0.23
N TYR A 64 4.38 -3.60 -1.04
CA TYR A 64 3.36 -3.55 -2.07
C TYR A 64 3.45 -4.84 -2.87
N GLY A 65 2.30 -5.42 -3.17
CA GLY A 65 2.21 -6.62 -3.98
C GLY A 65 0.92 -6.63 -4.77
N MET A 66 1.00 -7.14 -5.99
CA MET A 66 -0.17 -7.39 -6.82
C MET A 66 -0.43 -8.90 -6.87
N LEU A 67 -1.69 -9.29 -6.66
CA LEU A 67 -2.10 -10.67 -6.89
C LEU A 67 -1.94 -11.00 -8.38
N PRO A 68 -1.50 -12.22 -8.76
CA PRO A 68 -1.28 -12.60 -10.17
C PRO A 68 -2.43 -12.32 -11.13
N ARG A 69 -3.67 -12.26 -10.63
CA ARG A 69 -4.89 -11.99 -11.42
C ARG A 69 -5.63 -10.73 -10.99
N SER A 70 -4.89 -9.73 -10.51
CA SER A 70 -5.42 -8.39 -10.25
C SER A 70 -5.38 -7.46 -11.47
N THR A 71 -4.82 -7.92 -12.59
CA THR A 71 -4.77 -7.23 -13.88
C THR A 71 -5.57 -7.97 -14.95
N SER A 72 -5.82 -7.33 -16.10
CA SER A 72 -6.51 -7.93 -17.25
C SER A 72 -5.86 -9.24 -17.71
N GLU A 73 -4.54 -9.27 -17.76
CA GLU A 73 -3.74 -10.47 -18.02
C GLU A 73 -3.12 -11.01 -16.73
N ARG A 74 -2.79 -12.30 -16.70
CA ARG A 74 -2.14 -12.89 -15.51
C ARG A 74 -0.68 -12.47 -15.48
N MET A 75 -0.25 -11.81 -14.41
CA MET A 75 1.17 -11.58 -14.14
C MET A 75 1.80 -12.75 -13.39
N ARG A 76 3.12 -12.93 -13.55
CA ARG A 76 3.87 -13.91 -12.77
C ARG A 76 4.03 -13.42 -11.33
N ARG A 77 3.97 -14.34 -10.37
CA ARG A 77 4.19 -14.02 -8.95
C ARG A 77 5.65 -13.65 -8.75
N GLU A 78 5.92 -12.51 -8.12
CA GLU A 78 7.29 -12.01 -7.92
C GLU A 78 8.15 -12.97 -7.08
N SER A 79 7.56 -13.64 -6.08
CA SER A 79 8.28 -14.67 -5.30
C SER A 79 8.77 -15.84 -6.16
N SER A 80 8.02 -16.22 -7.19
CA SER A 80 8.43 -17.27 -8.15
C SER A 80 9.51 -16.78 -9.11
N HIS A 81 9.73 -15.47 -9.22
CA HIS A 81 10.79 -14.87 -10.04
C HIS A 81 12.09 -14.61 -9.25
N GLY A 82 12.06 -14.75 -7.93
CA GLY A 82 13.21 -14.51 -7.04
C GLY A 82 13.58 -13.04 -6.85
N LYS A 83 12.86 -12.09 -7.47
CA LYS A 83 13.07 -10.65 -7.31
C LYS A 83 11.80 -9.84 -7.50
N GLN A 84 11.69 -8.75 -6.75
CA GLN A 84 10.65 -7.75 -6.94
C GLN A 84 10.93 -6.90 -8.19
N SER A 85 9.88 -6.53 -8.91
CA SER A 85 9.98 -5.63 -10.06
C SER A 85 10.36 -4.21 -9.64
N GLY A 86 10.92 -3.43 -10.59
CA GLY A 86 11.24 -2.01 -10.34
C GLY A 86 10.01 -1.19 -9.94
N ARG A 87 8.86 -1.46 -10.56
CA ARG A 87 7.57 -0.85 -10.22
C ARG A 87 7.18 -1.11 -8.75
N THR A 88 7.31 -2.36 -8.29
CA THR A 88 7.00 -2.71 -6.90
C THR A 88 7.89 -1.95 -5.93
N GLN A 89 9.21 -1.93 -6.18
CA GLN A 89 10.17 -1.20 -5.34
C GLN A 89 9.89 0.30 -5.31
N GLU A 90 9.52 0.90 -6.45
CA GLU A 90 9.18 2.31 -6.54
C GLU A 90 7.93 2.65 -5.71
N ILE A 91 6.85 1.88 -5.88
CA ILE A 91 5.59 2.08 -5.15
C ILE A 91 5.80 1.88 -3.64
N GLN A 92 6.54 0.84 -3.23
CA GLN A 92 6.89 0.64 -1.82
C GLN A 92 7.60 1.86 -1.22
N ARG A 93 8.61 2.37 -1.93
CA ARG A 93 9.36 3.55 -1.48
C ARG A 93 8.46 4.79 -1.43
N LEU A 94 7.54 4.94 -2.38
CA LEU A 94 6.57 6.03 -2.39
C LEU A 94 5.66 5.97 -1.16
N ILE A 95 4.98 4.84 -0.93
CA ILE A 95 4.07 4.66 0.22
C ILE A 95 4.81 4.93 1.54
N GLY A 96 5.98 4.32 1.72
CA GLY A 96 6.77 4.52 2.93
C GLY A 96 7.17 5.99 3.14
N ARG A 97 7.57 6.71 2.09
CA ARG A 97 7.91 8.14 2.19
C ARG A 97 6.68 9.00 2.52
N SER A 98 5.55 8.74 1.86
CA SER A 98 4.31 9.49 2.06
C SER A 98 3.73 9.33 3.47
N LEU A 99 3.85 8.13 4.07
CA LEU A 99 3.41 7.93 5.46
C LEU A 99 4.37 8.60 6.46
N ARG A 100 5.67 8.45 6.28
CA ARG A 100 6.67 9.06 7.18
C ARG A 100 6.62 10.60 7.19
N SER A 101 6.12 11.25 6.13
CA SER A 101 6.03 12.72 6.11
C SER A 101 4.92 13.29 6.99
N ILE A 102 4.00 12.47 7.49
CA ILE A 102 2.86 12.92 8.30
C ILE A 102 2.81 12.30 9.71
N ILE A 103 3.75 11.41 10.04
CA ILE A 103 3.81 10.72 11.33
C ILE A 103 4.94 11.34 12.15
N ASP A 104 4.68 11.66 13.41
CA ASP A 104 5.75 12.00 14.35
C ASP A 104 6.52 10.71 14.70
N LEU A 105 7.77 10.67 14.26
CA LEU A 105 8.67 9.53 14.50
C LEU A 105 9.56 9.76 15.71
N LYS A 106 9.51 10.94 16.34
CA LYS A 106 10.23 11.21 17.58
C LYS A 106 9.30 10.90 18.74
N ASN A 107 9.83 10.18 19.73
CA ASN A 107 9.22 10.12 21.05
C ASN A 107 9.76 11.25 21.93
#